data_AF-A0A7W1UNJ6-F1
#
_entry.id   AF-A0A7W1UNJ6-F1
#
_cell.length_a   1.000
_cell.length_b   1.000
_cell.length_c   1.000
_cell.angle_alpha   90.00
_cell.angle_beta   90.00
_cell.angle_gamma   90.00
#
_symmetry.space_group_name_H-M   'P 1'
#
loop_
_entity.id
_entity.type
_entity.pdbx_description
1 polymer ?
#
loop_
_entity_poly.entity_id
_entity_poly.type
_entity_poly.pdbx_seq_one_letter_code
_entity_poly.pdbx_strand_id
1 'polypeptide(L)'
;SGLSLQKIMFPLVITTFLLSVSAFYFSNNILPFTNLKAGSLLYDVRESKPALLFKEGVFNNSIQGFSIRVDKKEKDGRTLRDIMIYDHRDMKGNSTVLSAKSGKMEETADKMFLVLTLKDGVSYKEMNDNPKDLETHPLVRDRFEERIIRFDLSEFKLNRTNEDLFKSNFQMMTISQLNTVADSLKHKTKKRREDFPKHMANSYYNKSSKFLAGLDSGKIAVKENDYFVTLPKAQKLSIIEAATNMARNAKGAAEGMENELLNDEYSIFRCNIEWHRKFTLSIACLVLFFIGAPLGAIIRKGGLGMPVVVSVVFFITFHILSITGEKLAKEGQMPPYQGMWMATVILLPIGIFLTVKATSDSTLFDMNAYIDPVKNFFRKRKAK
;
A
#
# COMPACT_ATOMS: atom_id res chain seq x y z
N SER A 1 24.20 30.60 -45.93
CA SER A 1 23.06 29.71 -46.24
C SER A 1 22.39 29.31 -44.93
N GLY A 2 21.27 29.94 -44.56
CA GLY A 2 20.58 29.68 -43.30
C GLY A 2 19.73 28.42 -43.39
N LEU A 3 20.04 27.39 -42.61
CA LEU A 3 19.14 26.26 -42.41
C LEU A 3 17.93 26.74 -41.59
N SER A 4 16.71 26.39 -42.02
CA SER A 4 15.52 26.71 -41.24
C SER A 4 15.56 26.00 -39.89
N LEU A 5 15.08 26.66 -38.83
CA LEU A 5 15.03 26.07 -37.48
C LEU A 5 14.30 24.72 -37.47
N GLN A 6 13.28 24.57 -38.32
CA GLN A 6 12.54 23.32 -38.50
C GLN A 6 13.42 22.16 -38.99
N LYS A 7 14.34 22.40 -39.93
CA LYS A 7 15.27 21.37 -40.42
C LYS A 7 16.27 20.93 -39.35
N ILE A 8 16.62 21.84 -38.43
CA ILE A 8 17.50 21.54 -37.28
C ILE A 8 16.72 20.79 -36.19
N MET A 9 15.47 21.17 -35.92
CA MET A 9 14.64 20.54 -34.90
C MET A 9 14.15 19.14 -35.28
N PHE A 10 13.93 18.85 -36.56
CA PHE A 10 13.40 17.57 -37.03
C PHE A 10 14.18 16.32 -36.54
N PRO A 11 15.52 16.21 -36.72
CA PRO A 11 16.27 15.07 -36.20
C PRO A 11 16.25 14.98 -34.65
N LEU A 12 16.15 16.12 -33.96
CA LEU A 12 16.02 16.15 -32.50
C LEU A 12 14.65 15.64 -32.03
N VAL A 13 13.58 15.98 -32.75
CA VAL A 13 12.22 15.46 -32.50
C VAL A 13 12.20 13.95 -32.68
N ILE A 14 12.79 13.41 -33.75
CA ILE A 14 12.89 11.95 -33.96
C ILE A 14 13.63 11.28 -32.81
N THR A 15 14.78 11.83 -32.42
CA THR A 15 15.58 11.29 -31.32
C THR A 15 14.79 11.30 -30.01
N THR A 16 14.06 12.38 -29.74
CA THR A 16 13.24 12.52 -28.53
C THR A 16 12.05 11.58 -28.54
N PHE A 17 11.44 11.35 -29.70
CA PHE A 17 10.38 10.36 -29.87
C PHE A 17 10.88 8.95 -29.59
N LEU A 18 12.05 8.55 -30.10
CA LEU A 18 12.67 7.26 -29.78
C LEU A 18 12.98 7.13 -28.28
N LEU A 19 13.45 8.20 -27.63
CA LEU A 19 13.65 8.23 -26.17
C LEU A 19 12.32 8.07 -25.42
N SER A 20 11.25 8.71 -25.87
CA SER A 20 9.91 8.59 -25.28
C SER A 20 9.37 7.16 -25.38
N VAL A 21 9.50 6.51 -26.54
CA VAL A 21 9.14 5.09 -26.74
C VAL A 21 9.97 4.18 -25.84
N SER A 22 11.28 4.43 -25.73
CA SER A 22 12.17 3.67 -24.84
C SER A 22 11.80 3.86 -23.37
N ALA A 23 11.46 5.09 -22.97
CA ALA A 23 10.97 5.39 -21.63
C ALA A 23 9.63 4.69 -21.33
N PHE A 24 8.74 4.59 -22.32
CA PHE A 24 7.49 3.83 -22.18
C PHE A 24 7.76 2.35 -21.95
N TYR A 25 8.60 1.74 -22.78
CA TYR A 25 9.00 0.35 -22.62
C TYR A 25 9.63 0.11 -21.24
N PHE A 26 10.53 0.99 -20.80
CA PHE A 26 11.11 0.90 -19.47
C PHE A 26 10.04 0.97 -18.36
N SER A 27 9.13 1.94 -18.45
CA SER A 27 8.06 2.17 -17.48
C SER A 27 7.04 1.02 -17.39
N ASN A 28 6.75 0.39 -18.53
CA ASN A 28 5.76 -0.67 -18.61
C ASN A 28 6.34 -2.07 -18.35
N ASN A 29 7.59 -2.34 -18.73
CA ASN A 29 8.16 -3.68 -18.70
C ASN A 29 9.27 -3.82 -17.63
N ILE A 30 10.26 -2.92 -17.65
CA ILE A 30 11.45 -3.05 -16.81
C ILE A 30 11.17 -2.62 -15.36
N LEU A 31 10.50 -1.48 -15.17
CA LEU A 31 10.23 -0.91 -13.86
C LEU A 31 9.33 -1.83 -12.99
N PRO A 32 8.25 -2.43 -13.52
CA PRO A 32 7.44 -3.41 -12.77
C PRO A 32 8.23 -4.64 -12.33
N PHE A 33 8.98 -5.25 -13.26
CA PHE A 33 9.80 -6.42 -12.99
C PHE A 33 10.89 -6.12 -11.93
N THR A 34 11.58 -5.00 -12.08
CA THR A 34 12.65 -4.58 -11.17
C THR A 34 12.09 -4.28 -9.78
N ASN A 35 10.97 -3.57 -9.69
CA ASN A 35 10.33 -3.27 -8.41
C ASN A 35 9.85 -4.54 -7.71
N LEU A 36 9.22 -5.47 -8.44
CA LEU A 36 8.81 -6.76 -7.90
C LEU A 36 10.00 -7.51 -7.31
N LYS A 37 11.10 -7.61 -8.07
CA LYS A 37 12.29 -8.34 -7.64
C LYS A 37 13.01 -7.67 -6.47
N ALA A 38 13.09 -6.34 -6.47
CA ALA A 38 13.65 -5.57 -5.37
C ALA A 38 12.81 -5.70 -4.09
N GLY A 39 11.48 -5.67 -4.23
CA GLY A 39 10.53 -5.85 -3.13
C GLY A 39 10.62 -7.25 -2.53
N SER A 40 10.65 -8.29 -3.36
CA SER A 40 10.81 -9.68 -2.89
C SER A 40 12.13 -9.86 -2.16
N LEU A 41 13.23 -9.36 -2.74
CA LEU A 41 14.55 -9.48 -2.12
C LEU A 41 14.65 -8.72 -0.79
N LEU A 42 14.06 -7.52 -0.71
CA LEU A 42 14.04 -6.75 0.54
C LEU A 42 13.25 -7.47 1.63
N TYR A 43 12.13 -8.09 1.26
CA TYR A 43 11.34 -8.92 2.17
C TYR A 43 12.17 -10.12 2.66
N ASP A 44 12.79 -10.85 1.73
CA ASP A 44 13.67 -11.99 2.03
C ASP A 44 14.81 -11.58 3.00
N VAL A 45 15.44 -10.42 2.80
CA VAL A 45 16.53 -9.90 3.65
C VAL A 45 16.06 -9.52 5.05
N ARG A 46 14.83 -9.03 5.20
CA ARG A 46 14.27 -8.66 6.51
C ARG A 46 13.96 -9.88 7.37
N GLU A 47 13.40 -10.92 6.76
CA GLU A 47 13.00 -12.15 7.46
C GLU A 47 14.19 -13.10 7.73
N SER A 48 15.26 -13.04 6.93
CA SER A 48 16.40 -13.98 7.01
C SER A 48 17.51 -13.65 8.03
N LYS A 49 17.32 -12.71 8.96
CA LYS A 49 18.34 -12.35 9.97
C LYS A 49 17.91 -12.69 11.40
N PRO A 50 18.22 -13.91 11.91
CA PRO A 50 17.92 -14.33 13.28
C PRO A 50 18.47 -13.42 14.37
N ALA A 51 19.62 -12.79 14.12
CA ALA A 51 20.24 -11.83 15.05
C ALA A 51 19.40 -10.56 15.31
N LEU A 52 18.46 -10.22 14.43
CA LEU A 52 17.50 -9.11 14.60
C LEU A 52 16.24 -9.52 15.37
N LEU A 53 16.02 -10.83 15.57
CA LEU A 53 14.83 -11.33 16.28
C LEU A 53 14.87 -10.90 17.76
N PHE A 54 16.00 -11.06 18.43
CA PHE A 54 16.11 -10.76 19.86
C PHE A 54 16.51 -9.30 20.11
N LYS A 55 15.51 -8.42 20.20
CA LYS A 55 15.67 -7.07 20.74
C LYS A 55 15.67 -7.11 22.26
N GLU A 56 16.57 -6.33 22.86
CA GLU A 56 16.70 -6.24 24.33
C GLU A 56 15.40 -5.74 24.97
N GLY A 57 14.99 -6.39 26.05
CA GLY A 57 13.86 -5.99 26.89
C GLY A 57 12.47 -6.21 26.29
N VAL A 58 12.35 -6.73 25.07
CA VAL A 58 11.06 -6.90 24.37
C VAL A 58 10.81 -8.38 24.07
N PHE A 59 9.57 -8.84 24.25
CA PHE A 59 9.14 -10.16 23.82
C PHE A 59 9.10 -10.25 22.29
N ASN A 60 9.81 -11.22 21.72
CA ASN A 60 9.76 -11.57 20.31
C ASN A 60 8.91 -12.83 20.09
N ASN A 61 7.94 -12.72 19.18
CA ASN A 61 7.01 -13.79 18.79
C ASN A 61 7.18 -14.22 17.32
N SER A 62 8.34 -13.94 16.73
CA SER A 62 8.62 -14.22 15.32
C SER A 62 8.82 -15.70 15.03
N ILE A 63 9.26 -16.49 16.02
CA ILE A 63 9.41 -17.94 15.88
C ILE A 63 8.07 -18.60 16.27
N GLN A 64 7.46 -19.34 15.35
CA GLN A 64 6.16 -19.97 15.58
C GLN A 64 6.18 -20.86 16.82
N GLY A 65 5.17 -20.70 17.68
CA GLY A 65 5.01 -21.49 18.90
C GLY A 65 5.89 -21.05 20.08
N PHE A 66 6.67 -19.96 19.98
CA PHE A 66 7.49 -19.46 21.08
C PHE A 66 7.33 -17.94 21.27
N SER A 67 7.40 -17.50 22.54
CA SER A 67 7.59 -16.09 22.88
C SER A 67 8.86 -15.95 23.71
N ILE A 68 9.85 -15.21 23.19
CA ILE A 68 11.20 -15.15 23.78
C ILE A 68 11.52 -13.71 24.16
N ARG A 69 11.89 -13.48 25.42
CA ARG A 69 12.44 -12.22 25.91
C ARG A 69 13.89 -12.43 26.33
N VAL A 70 14.74 -11.50 25.89
CA VAL A 70 16.13 -11.40 26.33
C VAL A 70 16.32 -10.02 26.93
N ASP A 71 16.80 -9.94 28.16
CA ASP A 71 16.97 -8.64 28.83
C ASP A 71 18.19 -7.90 28.28
N LYS A 72 19.31 -8.61 28.10
CA LYS A 72 20.54 -8.02 27.58
C LYS A 72 21.28 -8.93 26.60
N LYS A 73 21.82 -8.33 25.55
CA LYS A 73 22.61 -8.99 24.51
C LYS A 73 24.03 -8.43 24.55
N GLU A 74 25.02 -9.31 24.65
CA GLU A 74 26.42 -8.88 24.73
C GLU A 74 26.93 -8.36 23.37
N LYS A 75 28.07 -7.67 23.38
CA LYS A 75 28.68 -7.05 22.19
C LYS A 75 29.05 -8.04 21.08
N ASP A 76 29.19 -9.33 21.40
CA ASP A 76 29.44 -10.39 20.43
C ASP A 76 28.20 -10.75 19.59
N GLY A 77 27.03 -10.23 19.97
CA GLY A 77 25.75 -10.46 19.31
C GLY A 77 25.21 -11.88 19.42
N ARG A 78 25.83 -12.75 20.23
CA ARG A 78 25.49 -14.19 20.37
C ARG A 78 25.27 -14.61 21.82
N THR A 79 25.85 -13.90 22.77
CA THR A 79 25.65 -14.17 24.19
C THR A 79 24.48 -13.35 24.71
N LEU A 80 23.54 -14.02 25.37
CA LEU A 80 22.28 -13.49 25.85
C LEU A 80 22.22 -13.65 27.38
N ARG A 81 21.65 -12.67 28.07
CA ARG A 81 21.47 -12.64 29.53
C ARG A 81 20.00 -12.50 29.87
N ASP A 82 19.62 -13.16 30.96
CA ASP A 82 18.27 -13.12 31.53
C ASP A 82 17.20 -13.41 30.48
N ILE A 83 17.15 -14.69 30.12
CA ILE A 83 16.33 -15.21 29.03
C ILE A 83 15.04 -15.77 29.64
N MET A 84 13.92 -15.44 29.03
CA MET A 84 12.61 -16.00 29.33
C MET A 84 11.97 -16.50 28.05
N ILE A 85 11.49 -17.74 28.05
CA ILE A 85 10.89 -18.41 26.91
C ILE A 85 9.55 -18.97 27.33
N TYR A 86 8.49 -18.55 26.66
CA TYR A 86 7.20 -19.22 26.70
C TYR A 86 7.11 -20.18 25.53
N ASP A 87 6.70 -21.41 25.80
CA ASP A 87 6.46 -22.45 24.80
C ASP A 87 4.95 -22.63 24.63
N HIS A 88 4.44 -22.23 23.48
CA HIS A 88 3.03 -22.25 23.10
C HIS A 88 2.70 -23.35 22.07
N ARG A 89 3.64 -24.27 21.78
CA ARG A 89 3.44 -25.31 20.76
C ARG A 89 2.21 -26.19 21.02
N ASP A 90 1.87 -26.40 22.29
CA ASP A 90 0.71 -27.19 22.72
C ASP A 90 -0.63 -26.42 22.60
N MET A 91 -0.61 -25.12 22.22
CA MET A 91 -1.79 -24.23 22.13
C MET A 91 -2.65 -24.14 23.41
N LYS A 92 -2.15 -24.62 24.55
CA LYS A 92 -2.82 -24.59 25.86
C LYS A 92 -2.53 -23.32 26.67
N GLY A 93 -2.25 -22.19 26.01
CA GLY A 93 -1.88 -20.92 26.65
C GLY A 93 -0.43 -20.88 27.16
N ASN A 94 -0.20 -20.21 28.30
CA ASN A 94 1.13 -19.99 28.88
C ASN A 94 1.53 -21.10 29.87
N SER A 95 1.27 -22.36 29.52
CA SER A 95 1.45 -23.49 30.44
C SER A 95 2.89 -23.94 30.62
N THR A 96 3.81 -23.56 29.70
CA THR A 96 5.23 -23.89 29.79
C THR A 96 6.07 -22.62 29.71
N VAL A 97 6.83 -22.35 30.78
CA VAL A 97 7.72 -21.20 30.87
C VAL A 97 9.11 -21.67 31.24
N LEU A 98 10.12 -21.16 30.57
CA LEU A 98 11.52 -21.41 30.88
C LEU A 98 12.21 -20.08 31.15
N SER A 99 13.07 -20.07 32.17
CA SER A 99 13.94 -18.96 32.47
C SER A 99 15.38 -19.44 32.64
N ALA A 100 16.35 -18.69 32.13
CA ALA A 100 17.77 -18.99 32.25
C ALA A 100 18.60 -17.72 32.46
N LYS A 101 19.66 -17.80 33.28
CA LYS A 101 20.54 -16.65 33.55
C LYS A 101 21.35 -16.23 32.33
N SER A 102 21.78 -17.21 31.53
CA SER A 102 22.53 -16.94 30.31
C SER A 102 22.22 -17.94 29.21
N GLY A 103 22.53 -17.57 27.99
CA GLY A 103 22.46 -18.48 26.87
C GLY A 103 23.30 -18.01 25.70
N LYS A 104 23.64 -18.94 24.82
CA LYS A 104 24.39 -18.68 23.61
C LYS A 104 23.55 -19.09 22.41
N MET A 105 23.36 -18.18 21.47
CA MET A 105 22.68 -18.45 20.20
C MET A 105 23.69 -18.74 19.09
N GLU A 106 23.48 -19.84 18.38
CA GLU A 106 24.30 -20.27 17.24
C GLU A 106 23.41 -20.77 16.12
N GLU A 107 23.73 -20.42 14.87
CA GLU A 107 23.04 -20.96 13.70
C GLU A 107 23.76 -22.22 13.23
N THR A 108 23.00 -23.22 12.78
CA THR A 108 23.59 -24.40 12.13
C THR A 108 24.25 -24.03 10.80
N ALA A 109 25.21 -24.83 10.34
CA ALA A 109 25.96 -24.55 9.10
C ALA A 109 25.06 -24.45 7.86
N ASP A 110 23.95 -25.18 7.85
CA ASP A 110 22.91 -25.16 6.82
C ASP A 110 21.85 -24.06 7.02
N LYS A 111 21.97 -23.26 8.10
CA LYS A 111 21.05 -22.18 8.53
C LYS A 111 19.61 -22.65 8.76
N MET A 112 19.41 -23.95 8.95
CA MET A 112 18.08 -24.55 9.14
C MET A 112 17.59 -24.42 10.57
N PHE A 113 18.49 -24.30 11.54
CA PHE A 113 18.12 -24.21 12.95
C PHE A 113 18.88 -23.10 13.65
N LEU A 114 18.18 -22.42 14.55
CA LEU A 114 18.82 -21.61 15.59
C LEU A 114 18.94 -22.48 16.84
N VAL A 115 20.17 -22.74 17.27
CA VAL A 115 20.48 -23.47 18.49
C VAL A 115 20.70 -22.48 19.61
N LEU A 116 19.84 -22.54 20.62
CA LEU A 116 19.96 -21.75 21.84
C LEU A 116 20.38 -22.67 23.00
N THR A 117 21.63 -22.53 23.42
CA THR A 117 22.19 -23.25 24.57
C THR A 117 22.03 -22.38 25.81
N LEU A 118 21.10 -22.76 26.67
CA LEU A 118 20.73 -22.06 27.90
C LEU A 118 21.50 -22.63 29.09
N LYS A 119 21.92 -21.77 30.01
CA LYS A 119 22.66 -22.15 31.22
C LYS A 119 22.02 -21.59 32.48
N ASP A 120 22.08 -22.38 33.54
CA ASP A 120 21.55 -22.08 34.86
C ASP A 120 20.09 -21.63 34.82
N GLY A 121 19.20 -22.57 34.50
CA GLY A 121 17.79 -22.25 34.26
C GLY A 121 16.80 -23.16 34.99
N VAL A 122 15.55 -22.73 34.92
CA VAL A 122 14.40 -23.41 35.50
C VAL A 122 13.27 -23.41 34.49
N SER A 123 12.66 -24.57 34.28
CA SER A 123 11.43 -24.73 33.53
C SER A 123 10.26 -24.98 34.48
N TYR A 124 9.15 -24.33 34.18
CA TYR A 124 7.87 -24.42 34.87
C TYR A 124 6.86 -24.96 33.87
N LYS A 125 6.17 -26.04 34.22
CA LYS A 125 5.10 -26.61 33.41
C LYS A 125 3.85 -26.86 34.25
N GLU A 126 2.75 -26.23 33.88
CA GLU A 126 1.44 -26.54 34.42
C GLU A 126 0.90 -27.79 33.74
N MET A 127 0.55 -28.80 34.54
CA MET A 127 -0.07 -30.03 34.05
C MET A 127 -1.57 -29.80 33.87
N ASN A 128 -2.05 -29.95 32.65
CA ASN A 128 -3.47 -29.79 32.27
C ASN A 128 -3.91 -30.98 31.40
N ASP A 129 -3.52 -32.20 31.80
CA ASP A 129 -3.75 -33.41 31.01
C ASP A 129 -4.99 -34.17 31.48
N ASN A 130 -5.43 -33.97 32.73
CA ASN A 130 -6.65 -34.54 33.30
C ASN A 130 -7.66 -33.43 33.67
N PRO A 131 -9.00 -33.61 33.52
CA PRO A 131 -9.97 -32.59 33.90
C PRO A 131 -9.93 -32.16 35.38
N LYS A 132 -9.40 -33.01 36.28
CA LYS A 132 -9.17 -32.66 37.70
C LYS A 132 -7.97 -31.73 37.93
N ASP A 133 -7.04 -31.67 36.97
CA ASP A 133 -5.84 -30.81 37.07
C ASP A 133 -6.21 -29.34 36.86
N LEU A 134 -7.32 -29.06 36.17
CA LEU A 134 -7.87 -27.71 35.98
C LEU A 134 -8.31 -27.04 37.29
N GLU A 135 -8.57 -27.81 38.36
CA GLU A 135 -8.96 -27.29 39.67
C GLU A 135 -7.77 -27.14 40.62
N THR A 136 -6.71 -27.94 40.44
CA THR A 136 -5.57 -28.03 41.37
C THR A 136 -4.29 -27.38 40.83
N HIS A 137 -4.23 -27.07 39.54
CA HIS A 137 -3.09 -26.48 38.82
C HIS A 137 -1.73 -27.07 39.25
N PRO A 138 -1.52 -28.39 39.12
CA PRO A 138 -0.27 -29.01 39.50
C PRO A 138 0.90 -28.45 38.67
N LEU A 139 1.94 -27.99 39.35
CA LEU A 139 3.10 -27.33 38.75
C LEU A 139 4.35 -28.22 38.84
N VAL A 140 4.91 -28.56 37.69
CA VAL A 140 6.22 -29.21 37.59
C VAL A 140 7.30 -28.14 37.48
N ARG A 141 8.34 -28.26 38.31
CA ARG A 141 9.52 -27.41 38.26
C ARG A 141 10.76 -28.26 38.00
N ASP A 142 11.46 -27.95 36.92
CA ASP A 142 12.66 -28.65 36.50
C ASP A 142 13.85 -27.67 36.44
N ARG A 143 14.92 -27.97 37.19
CA ARG A 143 16.14 -27.15 37.23
C ARG A 143 17.23 -27.81 36.41
N PHE A 144 17.90 -27.04 35.56
CA PHE A 144 18.94 -27.54 34.67
C PHE A 144 20.18 -26.65 34.71
N GLU A 145 21.35 -27.28 34.64
CA GLU A 145 22.62 -26.58 34.44
C GLU A 145 22.78 -26.14 33.00
N GLU A 146 22.41 -27.00 32.04
CA GLU A 146 22.44 -26.70 30.61
C GLU A 146 21.21 -27.30 29.91
N ARG A 147 20.63 -26.53 28.97
CA ARG A 147 19.51 -26.96 28.13
C ARG A 147 19.65 -26.41 26.73
N ILE A 148 19.54 -27.28 25.74
CA ILE A 148 19.63 -26.91 24.33
C ILE A 148 18.22 -26.89 23.75
N ILE A 149 17.82 -25.75 23.19
CA ILE A 149 16.59 -25.60 22.41
C ILE A 149 16.99 -25.37 20.96
N ARG A 150 16.35 -26.08 20.04
CA ARG A 150 16.53 -25.88 18.60
C ARG A 150 15.24 -25.28 18.05
N PHE A 151 15.34 -24.07 17.53
CA PHE A 151 14.26 -23.44 16.80
C PHE A 151 14.42 -23.78 15.33
N ASP A 152 13.35 -24.28 14.74
CA ASP A 152 13.30 -24.52 13.31
C ASP A 152 13.25 -23.17 12.58
N LEU A 153 14.27 -22.87 11.79
CA LEU A 153 14.32 -21.71 10.92
C LEU A 153 13.95 -22.05 9.48
N SER A 154 13.52 -23.28 9.17
CA SER A 154 13.05 -23.71 7.85
C SER A 154 11.93 -22.82 7.33
N GLU A 155 11.10 -22.26 8.22
CA GLU A 155 10.04 -21.30 7.87
C GLU A 155 10.61 -19.97 7.34
N PHE A 156 11.80 -19.57 7.79
CA PHE A 156 12.55 -18.41 7.28
C PHE A 156 13.45 -18.76 6.09
N LYS A 157 13.53 -20.05 5.70
CA LYS A 157 14.28 -20.46 4.53
C LYS A 157 13.60 -19.86 3.30
N LEU A 158 14.44 -19.38 2.38
CA LEU A 158 14.12 -18.79 1.07
C LEU A 158 13.24 -19.72 0.20
N ASN A 159 12.00 -19.98 0.58
CA ASN A 159 10.96 -20.22 -0.39
C ASN A 159 10.74 -18.87 -1.05
N ARG A 160 10.99 -18.76 -2.37
CA ARG A 160 10.76 -17.52 -3.12
C ARG A 160 9.49 -16.88 -2.60
N THR A 161 9.63 -15.71 -1.94
CA THR A 161 8.48 -14.99 -1.38
C THR A 161 7.39 -15.01 -2.42
N ASN A 162 6.22 -15.53 -2.06
CA ASN A 162 5.16 -15.72 -3.03
C ASN A 162 4.89 -14.36 -3.68
N GLU A 163 5.20 -14.24 -4.97
CA GLU A 163 5.08 -12.98 -5.71
C GLU A 163 3.62 -12.49 -5.68
N ASP A 164 2.67 -13.39 -5.39
CA ASP A 164 1.27 -13.08 -5.13
C ASP A 164 1.05 -12.16 -3.93
N LEU A 165 1.94 -12.14 -2.93
CA LEU A 165 1.88 -11.21 -1.80
C LEU A 165 2.02 -9.75 -2.24
N PHE A 166 2.63 -9.51 -3.40
CA PHE A 166 2.81 -8.19 -3.98
C PHE A 166 1.74 -7.83 -5.02
N LYS A 167 0.72 -8.67 -5.24
CA LYS A 167 -0.41 -8.39 -6.15
C LYS A 167 -1.21 -7.15 -5.76
N SER A 168 -1.13 -6.68 -4.51
CA SER A 168 -1.76 -5.42 -4.11
C SER A 168 -0.93 -4.18 -4.51
N ASN A 169 0.32 -4.36 -4.95
CA ASN A 169 1.19 -3.29 -5.36
C ASN A 169 1.10 -3.04 -6.87
N PHE A 170 0.16 -2.18 -7.26
CA PHE A 170 -0.09 -1.80 -8.65
C PHE A 170 1.15 -1.23 -9.38
N GLN A 171 2.15 -0.70 -8.66
CA GLN A 171 3.39 -0.19 -9.25
C GLN A 171 4.28 -1.30 -9.84
N MET A 172 4.10 -2.54 -9.36
CA MET A 172 4.82 -3.73 -9.81
C MET A 172 4.12 -4.43 -10.98
N MET A 173 3.06 -3.84 -11.53
CA MET A 173 2.29 -4.43 -12.63
C MET A 173 2.56 -3.76 -13.97
N THR A 174 2.45 -4.56 -15.03
CA THR A 174 2.37 -4.08 -16.42
C THR A 174 0.96 -3.57 -16.74
N ILE A 175 0.79 -2.82 -17.83
CA ILE A 175 -0.54 -2.36 -18.29
C ILE A 175 -1.51 -3.52 -18.51
N SER A 176 -1.05 -4.63 -19.07
CA SER A 176 -1.91 -5.80 -19.29
C SER A 176 -2.43 -6.37 -17.98
N GLN A 177 -1.55 -6.50 -16.97
CA GLN A 177 -1.94 -6.97 -15.64
C GLN A 177 -2.88 -5.97 -14.93
N LEU A 178 -2.60 -4.66 -15.05
CA LEU A 178 -3.47 -3.60 -14.51
C LEU A 178 -4.87 -3.68 -15.10
N ASN A 179 -5.01 -3.87 -16.42
CA ASN A 179 -6.31 -4.01 -17.06
C ASN A 179 -7.08 -5.23 -16.53
N THR A 180 -6.42 -6.39 -16.44
CA THR A 180 -7.05 -7.61 -15.91
C THR A 180 -7.51 -7.42 -14.46
N VAL A 181 -6.69 -6.80 -13.62
CA VAL A 181 -7.03 -6.52 -12.22
C VAL A 181 -8.17 -5.51 -12.14
N ALA A 182 -8.14 -4.43 -12.92
CA ALA A 182 -9.22 -3.43 -12.97
C ALA A 182 -10.55 -4.05 -13.38
N ASP A 183 -10.55 -4.91 -14.41
CA ASP A 183 -11.76 -5.57 -14.89
C ASP A 183 -12.30 -6.58 -13.87
N SER A 184 -11.41 -7.35 -13.24
CA SER A 184 -11.78 -8.25 -12.15
C SER A 184 -12.38 -7.51 -10.96
N LEU A 185 -11.79 -6.37 -10.57
CA LEU A 185 -12.30 -5.53 -9.48
C LEU A 185 -13.67 -4.97 -9.84
N LYS A 186 -13.84 -4.38 -11.03
CA LYS A 186 -15.14 -3.87 -11.51
C LYS A 186 -16.23 -4.95 -11.49
N HIS A 187 -15.91 -6.14 -11.98
CA HIS A 187 -16.85 -7.26 -11.97
C HIS A 187 -17.22 -7.68 -10.54
N LYS A 188 -16.22 -7.78 -9.65
CA LYS A 188 -16.42 -8.10 -8.23
C LYS A 188 -17.31 -7.06 -7.53
N THR A 189 -17.04 -5.77 -7.72
CA THR A 189 -17.82 -4.67 -7.14
C THR A 189 -19.25 -4.67 -7.67
N LYS A 190 -19.44 -4.86 -8.97
CA LYS A 190 -20.77 -4.98 -9.58
C LYS A 190 -21.56 -6.15 -8.97
N LYS A 191 -20.95 -7.34 -8.93
CA LYS A 191 -21.58 -8.54 -8.37
C LYS A 191 -21.97 -8.35 -6.90
N ARG A 192 -21.08 -7.77 -6.08
CA ARG A 192 -21.36 -7.44 -4.67
C ARG A 192 -22.57 -6.51 -4.54
N ARG A 193 -22.64 -5.47 -5.37
CA ARG A 193 -23.75 -4.50 -5.36
C ARG A 193 -25.08 -5.14 -5.73
N GLU A 194 -25.08 -6.11 -6.65
CA GLU A 194 -26.28 -6.84 -7.08
C GLU A 194 -26.72 -7.92 -6.09
N ASP A 195 -25.77 -8.62 -5.46
CA ASP A 195 -26.05 -9.74 -4.57
C ASP A 195 -26.37 -9.31 -3.14
N PHE A 196 -25.80 -8.18 -2.67
CA PHE A 196 -26.00 -7.71 -1.30
C PHE A 196 -27.48 -7.48 -0.94
N PRO A 197 -28.31 -6.76 -1.75
CA PRO A 197 -29.73 -6.59 -1.43
C PRO A 197 -30.49 -7.92 -1.38
N LYS A 198 -30.14 -8.89 -2.25
CA LYS A 198 -30.76 -10.23 -2.24
C LYS A 198 -30.42 -10.99 -0.97
N HIS A 199 -29.16 -10.94 -0.53
CA HIS A 199 -28.72 -11.55 0.72
C HIS A 199 -29.38 -10.90 1.93
N MET A 200 -29.51 -9.56 1.95
CA MET A 200 -30.23 -8.84 3.00
C MET A 200 -31.72 -9.22 3.04
N ALA A 201 -32.39 -9.24 1.88
CA ALA A 201 -33.78 -9.66 1.77
C ALA A 201 -33.99 -11.09 2.31
N ASN A 202 -33.13 -12.04 1.91
CA ASN A 202 -33.23 -13.42 2.36
C ASN A 202 -32.92 -13.62 3.85
N SER A 203 -31.98 -12.86 4.40
CA SER A 203 -31.55 -13.01 5.79
C SER A 203 -32.52 -12.37 6.78
N TYR A 204 -33.20 -11.28 6.39
CA TYR A 204 -34.05 -10.50 7.30
C TYR A 204 -35.55 -10.56 7.00
N TYR A 205 -35.97 -10.85 5.76
CA TYR A 205 -37.38 -10.72 5.36
C TYR A 205 -38.07 -12.04 4.99
N ASN A 206 -37.36 -13.15 4.77
CA ASN A 206 -37.88 -14.22 3.89
C ASN A 206 -38.16 -15.59 4.51
N LYS A 207 -38.10 -15.79 5.83
CA LYS A 207 -38.35 -17.12 6.43
C LYS A 207 -39.72 -17.34 7.05
N SER A 208 -40.39 -16.28 7.50
CA SER A 208 -41.68 -16.42 8.21
C SER A 208 -42.87 -16.44 7.25
N SER A 209 -42.97 -15.47 6.34
CA SER A 209 -44.19 -15.27 5.53
C SER A 209 -44.50 -16.39 4.54
N LYS A 210 -43.50 -16.94 3.83
CA LYS A 210 -43.70 -18.06 2.89
C LYS A 210 -44.04 -19.39 3.58
N PHE A 211 -43.42 -19.65 4.72
CA PHE A 211 -43.70 -20.85 5.52
C PHE A 211 -45.11 -20.78 6.12
N LEU A 212 -45.49 -19.62 6.67
CA LEU A 212 -46.84 -19.38 7.21
C LEU A 212 -47.92 -19.39 6.10
N ALA A 213 -47.63 -18.84 4.91
CA ALA A 213 -48.55 -18.86 3.78
C ALA A 213 -48.85 -20.27 3.25
N GLY A 214 -47.95 -21.25 3.47
CA GLY A 214 -48.17 -22.66 3.11
C GLY A 214 -48.89 -23.48 4.19
N LEU A 215 -48.95 -22.97 5.43
CA LEU A 215 -49.58 -23.63 6.58
C LEU A 215 -51.03 -23.20 6.81
N ASP A 216 -51.48 -22.13 6.15
CA ASP A 216 -52.84 -21.61 6.29
C ASP A 216 -53.84 -22.41 5.42
N SER A 217 -54.51 -23.39 6.03
CA SER A 217 -55.63 -24.11 5.42
C SER A 217 -56.95 -23.31 5.42
N GLY A 218 -57.00 -22.16 6.11
CA GLY A 218 -58.22 -21.36 6.31
C GLY A 218 -58.28 -20.04 5.54
N LYS A 219 -57.19 -19.58 4.90
CA LYS A 219 -57.08 -18.25 4.27
C LYS A 219 -57.58 -17.12 5.17
N ILE A 220 -57.41 -17.24 6.49
CA ILE A 220 -57.86 -16.21 7.42
C ILE A 220 -56.78 -15.14 7.42
N ALA A 221 -57.05 -14.04 6.71
CA ALA A 221 -56.24 -12.85 6.79
C ALA A 221 -56.17 -12.39 8.25
N VAL A 222 -55.03 -12.64 8.91
CA VAL A 222 -54.75 -12.08 10.23
C VAL A 222 -54.83 -10.57 10.07
N LYS A 223 -55.82 -9.92 10.69
CA LYS A 223 -55.90 -8.46 10.74
C LYS A 223 -54.60 -7.96 11.36
N GLU A 224 -53.79 -7.30 10.55
CA GLU A 224 -52.36 -6.98 10.77
C GLU A 224 -52.05 -6.18 12.06
N ASN A 225 -53.05 -5.64 12.76
CA ASN A 225 -52.82 -4.54 13.71
C ASN A 225 -52.97 -4.86 15.21
N ASP A 226 -53.28 -6.09 15.66
CA ASP A 226 -53.61 -6.30 17.09
C ASP A 226 -52.85 -7.41 17.84
N TYR A 227 -52.12 -8.29 17.13
CA TYR A 227 -51.44 -9.41 17.80
C TYR A 227 -50.33 -8.91 18.75
N PHE A 228 -49.49 -7.99 18.32
CA PHE A 228 -48.42 -7.47 19.17
C PHE A 228 -48.95 -6.72 20.41
N VAL A 229 -50.07 -6.00 20.27
CA VAL A 229 -50.68 -5.21 21.35
C VAL A 229 -51.28 -6.10 22.43
N THR A 230 -51.76 -7.30 22.07
CA THR A 230 -52.35 -8.27 23.00
C THR A 230 -51.32 -9.13 23.75
N LEU A 231 -50.02 -9.10 23.37
CA LEU A 231 -48.99 -9.91 24.02
C LEU A 231 -48.63 -9.45 25.46
N PRO A 232 -48.24 -10.37 26.35
CA PRO A 232 -47.67 -10.06 27.67
C PRO A 232 -46.42 -9.17 27.57
N LYS A 233 -46.20 -8.31 28.57
CA LYS A 233 -45.08 -7.35 28.60
C LYS A 233 -43.71 -8.01 28.39
N ALA A 234 -43.46 -9.17 29.00
CA ALA A 234 -42.20 -9.90 28.86
C ALA A 234 -41.95 -10.36 27.41
N GLN A 235 -42.99 -10.85 26.73
CA GLN A 235 -42.90 -11.28 25.33
C GLN A 235 -42.70 -10.07 24.39
N LYS A 236 -43.40 -8.95 24.65
CA LYS A 236 -43.17 -7.70 23.92
C LYS A 236 -41.73 -7.23 24.02
N LEU A 237 -41.15 -7.24 25.22
CA LEU A 237 -39.76 -6.83 25.44
C LEU A 237 -38.79 -7.73 24.67
N SER A 238 -38.96 -9.05 24.76
CA SER A 238 -38.12 -10.01 24.02
C SER A 238 -38.21 -9.83 22.50
N ILE A 239 -39.41 -9.57 21.95
CA ILE A 239 -39.61 -9.29 20.53
C ILE A 239 -38.94 -7.96 20.13
N ILE A 240 -39.09 -6.90 20.93
CA ILE A 240 -38.45 -5.60 20.67
C ILE A 240 -36.92 -5.74 20.72
N GLU A 241 -36.37 -6.47 21.69
CA GLU A 241 -34.93 -6.71 21.79
C GLU A 241 -34.41 -7.51 20.59
N ALA A 242 -35.13 -8.56 20.18
CA ALA A 242 -34.79 -9.34 18.98
C ALA A 242 -34.85 -8.49 17.71
N ALA A 243 -35.92 -7.70 17.53
CA ALA A 243 -36.06 -6.79 16.39
C ALA A 243 -34.97 -5.71 16.38
N THR A 244 -34.64 -5.14 17.55
CA THR A 244 -33.57 -4.15 17.69
C THR A 244 -32.20 -4.77 17.37
N ASN A 245 -31.94 -5.99 17.84
CA ASN A 245 -30.72 -6.72 17.51
C ASN A 245 -30.63 -7.02 16.02
N MET A 246 -31.71 -7.45 15.37
CA MET A 246 -31.75 -7.67 13.92
C MET A 246 -31.49 -6.37 13.15
N ALA A 247 -32.11 -5.26 13.56
CA ALA A 247 -31.89 -3.95 12.94
C ALA A 247 -30.44 -3.46 13.11
N ARG A 248 -29.85 -3.62 14.29
CA ARG A 248 -28.44 -3.31 14.55
C ARG A 248 -27.51 -4.16 13.67
N ASN A 249 -27.77 -5.46 13.56
CA ASN A 249 -26.97 -6.35 12.73
C ASN A 249 -27.10 -6.01 11.25
N ALA A 250 -28.30 -5.69 10.78
CA ALA A 250 -28.55 -5.28 9.40
C ALA A 250 -27.82 -3.97 9.07
N LYS A 251 -27.84 -2.99 9.99
CA LYS A 251 -27.08 -1.75 9.88
C LYS A 251 -25.57 -2.04 9.79
N GLY A 252 -25.02 -2.84 10.71
CA GLY A 252 -23.60 -3.19 10.70
C GLY A 252 -23.17 -3.92 9.42
N ALA A 253 -24.01 -4.81 8.88
CA ALA A 253 -23.75 -5.46 7.60
C ALA A 253 -23.74 -4.47 6.42
N ALA A 254 -24.64 -3.49 6.43
CA ALA A 254 -24.69 -2.43 5.41
C ALA A 254 -23.48 -1.50 5.49
N GLU A 255 -23.10 -1.05 6.68
CA GLU A 255 -21.88 -0.24 6.89
C GLU A 255 -20.62 -1.01 6.50
N GLY A 256 -20.54 -2.31 6.83
CA GLY A 256 -19.45 -3.18 6.39
C GLY A 256 -19.36 -3.28 4.87
N MET A 257 -20.49 -3.49 4.20
CA MET A 257 -20.56 -3.54 2.73
C MET A 257 -20.18 -2.20 2.08
N GLU A 258 -20.64 -1.07 2.62
CA GLU A 258 -20.27 0.26 2.15
C GLU A 258 -18.75 0.46 2.18
N ASN A 259 -18.11 0.12 3.31
CA ASN A 259 -16.65 0.19 3.44
C ASN A 259 -15.93 -0.74 2.45
N GLU A 260 -16.44 -1.95 2.20
CA GLU A 260 -15.88 -2.85 1.18
C GLU A 260 -15.97 -2.26 -0.24
N LEU A 261 -17.11 -1.65 -0.59
CA LEU A 261 -17.30 -1.02 -1.90
C LEU A 261 -16.37 0.19 -2.08
N LEU A 262 -16.25 1.05 -1.06
CA LEU A 262 -15.32 2.19 -1.08
C LEU A 262 -13.86 1.74 -1.24
N ASN A 263 -13.46 0.65 -0.56
CA ASN A 263 -12.12 0.09 -0.69
C ASN A 263 -11.86 -0.50 -2.09
N ASP A 264 -12.85 -1.16 -2.69
CA ASP A 264 -12.74 -1.67 -4.06
C ASP A 264 -12.62 -0.49 -5.07
N GLU A 265 -13.45 0.56 -4.93
CA GLU A 265 -13.38 1.77 -5.76
C GLU A 265 -12.01 2.45 -5.66
N TYR A 266 -11.50 2.58 -4.44
CA TYR A 266 -10.18 3.14 -4.19
C TYR A 266 -9.06 2.31 -4.83
N SER A 267 -9.19 0.98 -4.81
CA SER A 267 -8.27 0.06 -5.49
C SER A 267 -8.30 0.23 -7.01
N ILE A 268 -9.51 0.41 -7.58
CA ILE A 268 -9.69 0.72 -9.01
C ILE A 268 -9.04 2.06 -9.36
N PHE A 269 -9.20 3.11 -8.53
CA PHE A 269 -8.54 4.39 -8.75
C PHE A 269 -7.02 4.27 -8.74
N ARG A 270 -6.44 3.57 -7.75
CA ARG A 270 -5.00 3.31 -7.71
C ARG A 270 -4.49 2.58 -8.96
N CYS A 271 -5.24 1.59 -9.43
CA CYS A 271 -4.92 0.87 -10.66
C CYS A 271 -4.90 1.81 -11.88
N ASN A 272 -5.90 2.67 -12.03
CA ASN A 272 -5.97 3.65 -13.12
C ASN A 272 -4.87 4.73 -13.02
N ILE A 273 -4.50 5.15 -11.82
CA ILE A 273 -3.40 6.10 -11.59
C ILE A 273 -2.08 5.52 -12.12
N GLU A 274 -1.75 4.28 -11.75
CA GLU A 274 -0.52 3.63 -12.22
C GLU A 274 -0.56 3.32 -13.72
N TRP A 275 -1.75 3.05 -14.27
CA TRP A 275 -1.94 2.95 -15.72
C TRP A 275 -1.54 4.25 -16.42
N HIS A 276 -2.09 5.39 -15.98
CA HIS A 276 -1.75 6.69 -16.58
C HIS A 276 -0.30 7.10 -16.34
N ARG A 277 0.28 6.80 -15.17
CA ARG A 277 1.70 7.10 -14.84
C ARG A 277 2.64 6.58 -15.92
N LYS A 278 2.36 5.37 -16.44
CA LYS A 278 3.22 4.74 -17.45
C LYS A 278 3.29 5.54 -18.75
N PHE A 279 2.18 6.15 -19.17
CA PHE A 279 2.12 7.01 -20.35
C PHE A 279 2.65 8.41 -20.08
N THR A 280 2.29 9.01 -18.93
CA THR A 280 2.67 10.38 -18.62
C THR A 280 4.18 10.52 -18.46
N LEU A 281 4.88 9.49 -17.96
CA LEU A 281 6.34 9.48 -17.89
C LEU A 281 7.01 9.61 -19.27
N SER A 282 6.49 8.90 -20.27
CA SER A 282 7.02 8.93 -21.64
C SER A 282 6.70 10.24 -22.35
N ILE A 283 5.48 10.73 -22.16
CA ILE A 283 5.02 11.98 -22.77
C ILE A 283 5.73 13.18 -22.13
N ALA A 284 6.12 13.10 -20.85
CA ALA A 284 6.92 14.13 -20.20
C ALA A 284 8.21 14.45 -20.96
N CYS A 285 8.88 13.44 -21.54
CA CYS A 285 10.08 13.63 -22.36
C CYS A 285 9.80 14.56 -23.56
N LEU A 286 8.65 14.36 -24.23
CA LEU A 286 8.24 15.17 -25.37
C LEU A 286 7.88 16.59 -24.94
N VAL A 287 7.06 16.73 -23.89
CA VAL A 287 6.62 18.04 -23.36
C VAL A 287 7.82 18.88 -22.95
N LEU A 288 8.75 18.31 -22.18
CA LEU A 288 9.95 19.01 -21.72
C LEU A 288 10.89 19.37 -22.87
N PHE A 289 10.99 18.52 -23.90
CA PHE A 289 11.74 18.85 -25.11
C PHE A 289 11.14 20.04 -25.85
N PHE A 290 9.82 20.08 -26.06
CA PHE A 290 9.14 21.20 -26.71
C PHE A 290 9.15 22.50 -25.90
N ILE A 291 9.52 22.45 -24.62
CA ILE A 291 9.78 23.64 -23.81
C ILE A 291 11.25 24.04 -23.92
N GLY A 292 12.17 23.09 -23.73
CA GLY A 292 13.61 23.35 -23.69
C GLY A 292 14.20 23.76 -25.04
N ALA A 293 13.82 23.07 -26.13
CA ALA A 293 14.34 23.34 -27.47
C ALA A 293 14.08 24.79 -27.96
N PRO A 294 12.85 25.33 -27.90
CA PRO A 294 12.62 26.72 -28.28
C PRO A 294 13.26 27.72 -27.33
N LEU A 295 13.27 27.47 -26.01
CA LEU A 295 13.94 28.38 -25.06
C LEU A 295 15.45 28.49 -25.34
N GLY A 296 16.10 27.37 -25.66
CA GLY A 296 17.50 27.36 -26.10
C GLY A 296 17.74 28.14 -27.40
N ALA A 297 16.80 28.08 -28.35
CA ALA A 297 16.90 28.79 -29.62
C ALA A 297 16.61 30.31 -29.50
N ILE A 298 15.71 30.70 -28.59
CA ILE A 298 15.29 32.09 -28.36
C ILE A 298 16.33 32.85 -27.53
N ILE A 299 16.79 32.28 -26.41
CA ILE A 299 17.63 32.98 -25.43
C ILE A 299 19.10 32.93 -25.89
N ARG A 300 19.45 33.81 -26.84
CA ARG A 300 20.80 33.88 -27.44
C ARG A 300 21.78 34.81 -26.69
N LYS A 301 21.29 35.73 -25.85
CA LYS A 301 22.09 36.69 -25.08
C LYS A 301 22.09 36.30 -23.59
N GLY A 302 23.25 35.94 -23.04
CA GLY A 302 23.38 35.51 -21.64
C GLY A 302 24.30 34.30 -21.38
N GLY A 303 24.98 33.78 -22.40
CA GLY A 303 25.83 32.59 -22.29
C GLY A 303 25.04 31.28 -22.25
N LEU A 304 25.74 30.14 -22.26
CA LEU A 304 25.13 28.80 -22.26
C LEU A 304 24.28 28.48 -21.02
N GLY A 305 24.41 29.24 -19.93
CA GLY A 305 23.75 28.95 -18.65
C GLY A 305 22.28 29.40 -18.54
N MET A 306 21.89 30.54 -19.15
CA MET A 306 20.55 31.09 -18.98
C MET A 306 19.42 30.16 -19.50
N PRO A 307 19.53 29.55 -20.70
CA PRO A 307 18.52 28.60 -21.16
C PRO A 307 18.39 27.37 -20.26
N VAL A 308 19.50 26.91 -19.67
CA VAL A 308 19.51 25.76 -18.75
C VAL A 308 18.75 26.10 -17.47
N VAL A 309 19.01 27.27 -16.87
CA VAL A 309 18.30 27.71 -15.65
C VAL A 309 16.79 27.79 -15.89
N VAL A 310 16.36 28.40 -17.00
CA VAL A 310 14.93 28.49 -17.33
C VAL A 310 14.33 27.10 -17.57
N SER A 311 15.06 26.19 -18.23
CA SER A 311 14.61 24.80 -18.44
C SER A 311 14.45 24.04 -17.12
N VAL A 312 15.36 24.24 -16.17
CA VAL A 312 15.26 23.65 -14.82
C VAL A 312 14.03 24.18 -14.07
N VAL A 313 13.71 25.46 -14.20
CA VAL A 313 12.49 26.02 -13.59
C VAL A 313 11.25 25.32 -14.15
N PHE A 314 11.12 25.19 -15.47
CA PHE A 314 9.99 24.47 -16.08
C PHE A 314 9.95 22.99 -15.70
N PHE A 315 11.10 22.33 -15.57
CA PHE A 315 11.19 20.96 -15.09
C PHE A 315 10.67 20.82 -13.65
N ILE A 316 11.09 21.72 -12.75
CA ILE A 316 10.62 21.75 -11.36
C ILE A 316 9.11 22.02 -11.32
N THR A 317 8.61 22.99 -12.10
CA THR A 317 7.17 23.27 -12.19
C THR A 317 6.39 22.06 -12.70
N PHE A 318 6.88 21.37 -13.74
CA PHE A 318 6.29 20.12 -14.21
C PHE A 318 6.20 19.08 -13.10
N HIS A 319 7.29 18.89 -12.35
CA HIS A 319 7.34 17.89 -11.29
C HIS A 319 6.40 18.21 -10.12
N ILE A 320 6.35 19.48 -9.68
CA ILE A 320 5.44 19.92 -8.62
C ILE A 320 3.98 19.73 -9.03
N LEU A 321 3.61 20.15 -10.25
CA LEU A 321 2.26 19.95 -10.76
C LEU A 321 1.93 18.46 -10.87
N SER A 322 2.86 17.64 -11.37
CA SER A 322 2.65 16.20 -11.49
C SER A 322 2.43 15.53 -10.13
N ILE A 323 3.24 15.86 -9.11
CA ILE A 323 3.07 15.32 -7.75
C ILE A 323 1.74 15.77 -7.16
N THR A 324 1.38 17.04 -7.33
CA THR A 324 0.13 17.59 -6.80
C THR A 324 -1.07 16.89 -7.43
N GLY A 325 -1.08 16.74 -8.76
CA GLY A 325 -2.15 16.06 -9.48
C GLY A 325 -2.25 14.57 -9.12
N GLU A 326 -1.10 13.90 -8.96
CA GLU A 326 -1.05 12.52 -8.47
C GLU A 326 -1.63 12.39 -7.06
N LYS A 327 -1.31 13.33 -6.15
CA LYS A 327 -1.81 13.32 -4.77
C LYS A 327 -3.33 13.53 -4.72
N LEU A 328 -3.85 14.50 -5.47
CA LEU A 328 -5.29 14.75 -5.58
C LEU A 328 -6.05 13.53 -6.13
N ALA A 329 -5.45 12.83 -7.12
CA ALA A 329 -6.03 11.59 -7.64
C ALA A 329 -5.99 10.46 -6.61
N LYS A 330 -4.89 10.31 -5.87
CA LYS A 330 -4.72 9.29 -4.82
C LYS A 330 -5.62 9.52 -3.60
N GLU A 331 -6.06 10.74 -3.36
CA GLU A 331 -7.01 11.09 -2.29
C GLU A 331 -8.48 11.01 -2.76
N GLY A 332 -8.73 10.67 -4.03
CA GLY A 332 -10.08 10.58 -4.59
C GLY A 332 -10.74 11.94 -4.83
N GLN A 333 -10.02 13.06 -4.65
CA GLN A 333 -10.54 14.41 -4.88
C GLN A 333 -10.65 14.76 -6.37
N MET A 334 -9.83 14.11 -7.21
CA MET A 334 -9.82 14.32 -8.64
C MET A 334 -9.81 12.97 -9.38
N PRO A 335 -10.55 12.81 -10.49
CA PRO A 335 -10.46 11.59 -11.29
C PRO A 335 -9.02 11.30 -11.77
N PRO A 336 -8.56 10.03 -11.81
CA PRO A 336 -7.20 9.67 -12.18
C PRO A 336 -6.70 10.26 -13.50
N TYR A 337 -7.56 10.31 -14.52
CA TYR A 337 -7.20 10.85 -15.83
C TYR A 337 -6.93 12.35 -15.80
N GLN A 338 -7.60 13.11 -14.92
CA GLN A 338 -7.36 14.56 -14.82
C GLN A 338 -6.11 14.83 -13.99
N GLY A 339 -5.98 14.17 -12.83
CA GLY A 339 -4.85 14.40 -11.91
C GLY A 339 -3.51 14.03 -12.54
N MET A 340 -3.43 12.88 -13.21
CA MET A 340 -2.16 12.40 -13.79
C MET A 340 -1.72 13.21 -15.01
N TRP A 341 -2.67 13.76 -15.77
CA TRP A 341 -2.36 14.56 -16.97
C TRP A 341 -2.28 16.05 -16.70
N MET A 342 -2.58 16.51 -15.48
CA MET A 342 -2.65 17.92 -15.11
C MET A 342 -1.43 18.72 -15.54
N ALA A 343 -0.22 18.25 -15.21
CA ALA A 343 1.03 18.92 -15.59
C ALA A 343 1.20 19.01 -17.12
N THR A 344 0.87 17.94 -17.84
CA THR A 344 0.96 17.88 -19.30
C THR A 344 -0.03 18.84 -19.95
N VAL A 345 -1.29 18.85 -19.50
CA VAL A 345 -2.34 19.74 -20.05
C VAL A 345 -1.99 21.21 -19.84
N ILE A 346 -1.34 21.56 -18.73
CA ILE A 346 -0.93 22.95 -18.43
C ILE A 346 0.30 23.35 -19.24
N LEU A 347 1.31 22.48 -19.34
CA LEU A 347 2.60 22.84 -19.93
C LEU A 347 2.69 22.60 -21.44
N LEU A 348 1.89 21.69 -22.00
CA LEU A 348 1.88 21.41 -23.44
C LEU A 348 1.48 22.64 -24.28
N PRO A 349 0.42 23.41 -23.96
CA PRO A 349 0.10 24.64 -24.68
C PRO A 349 1.23 25.67 -24.64
N ILE A 350 1.93 25.77 -23.51
CA ILE A 350 3.09 26.67 -23.35
C ILE A 350 4.24 26.20 -24.23
N GLY A 351 4.55 24.91 -24.24
CA GLY A 351 5.58 24.32 -25.11
C GLY A 351 5.27 24.53 -26.60
N ILE A 352 4.02 24.32 -27.01
CA ILE A 352 3.57 24.59 -28.39
C ILE A 352 3.72 26.07 -28.73
N PHE A 353 3.24 26.96 -27.86
CA PHE A 353 3.35 28.41 -28.05
C PHE A 353 4.81 28.87 -28.20
N LEU A 354 5.70 28.40 -27.31
CA LEU A 354 7.13 28.71 -27.36
C LEU A 354 7.77 28.15 -28.65
N THR A 355 7.40 26.95 -29.07
CA THR A 355 7.88 26.33 -30.30
C THR A 355 7.48 27.16 -31.53
N VAL A 356 6.21 27.52 -31.65
CA VAL A 356 5.72 28.35 -32.76
C VAL A 356 6.43 29.70 -32.79
N LYS A 357 6.61 30.34 -31.63
CA LYS A 357 7.29 31.63 -31.53
C LYS A 357 8.78 31.55 -31.88
N ALA A 358 9.47 30.50 -31.45
CA ALA A 358 10.86 30.27 -31.83
C ALA A 358 11.02 30.07 -33.33
N THR A 359 10.06 29.41 -33.97
CA THR A 359 10.08 29.20 -35.43
C THR A 359 9.66 30.39 -36.28
N SER A 360 8.96 31.38 -35.69
CA SER A 360 8.39 32.53 -36.44
C SER A 360 9.21 33.82 -36.34
N ASP A 361 10.47 33.76 -35.89
CA ASP A 361 11.42 34.90 -35.78
C ASP A 361 10.82 36.16 -35.10
N SER A 362 9.84 35.97 -34.20
CA SER A 362 9.14 37.08 -33.57
C SER A 362 9.93 37.64 -32.37
N THR A 363 10.32 38.91 -32.47
CA THR A 363 11.12 39.69 -31.49
C THR A 363 10.32 40.11 -30.24
N LEU A 364 9.42 39.27 -29.73
CA LEU A 364 8.53 39.62 -28.59
C LEU A 364 9.20 39.50 -27.21
N PHE A 365 10.35 38.83 -27.12
CA PHE A 365 11.16 38.74 -25.90
C PHE A 365 12.47 39.52 -26.08
N ASP A 366 12.36 40.81 -26.36
CA ASP A 366 13.51 41.70 -26.15
C ASP A 366 13.70 41.80 -24.63
N MET A 367 14.69 41.07 -24.11
CA MET A 367 14.92 40.88 -22.66
C MET A 367 15.09 42.22 -21.91
N ASN A 368 15.47 43.28 -22.64
CA ASN A 368 15.54 44.65 -22.15
C ASN A 368 14.15 45.20 -21.75
N ALA A 369 13.07 44.90 -22.47
CA ALA A 369 11.72 45.40 -22.15
C ALA A 369 11.19 44.92 -20.79
N TYR A 370 11.63 43.74 -20.32
CA TYR A 370 11.25 43.17 -19.02
C TYR A 370 12.28 43.46 -17.91
N ILE A 371 13.56 43.58 -18.24
CA ILE A 371 14.63 43.89 -17.27
C ILE A 371 14.69 45.39 -16.94
N ASP A 372 14.41 46.28 -17.91
CA ASP A 372 14.55 47.73 -17.74
C ASP A 372 13.59 48.33 -16.68
N PRO A 373 12.32 47.91 -16.54
CA PRO A 373 11.46 48.36 -15.46
C PRO A 373 11.99 47.99 -14.08
N VAL A 374 12.52 46.77 -13.93
CA VAL A 374 13.07 46.25 -12.67
C VAL A 374 14.38 46.95 -12.34
N LYS A 375 15.29 47.10 -13.31
CA LYS A 375 16.54 47.85 -13.14
C LYS A 375 16.27 49.31 -12.77
N ASN A 376 15.31 49.96 -13.43
CA ASN A 376 14.94 51.34 -13.15
C ASN A 376 14.27 51.51 -11.78
N PHE A 377 13.52 50.51 -11.31
CA PHE A 377 12.96 50.48 -9.96
C PHE A 377 14.06 50.41 -8.88
N PHE A 378 15.08 49.56 -9.06
CA PHE A 378 16.21 49.47 -8.13
C PHE A 378 17.18 50.66 -8.24
N ARG A 379 17.33 51.28 -9.42
CA ARG A 379 18.17 52.48 -9.60
C ARG A 379 17.56 53.72 -8.95
N LYS A 380 16.22 53.87 -8.95
CA LYS A 380 15.50 54.94 -8.25
C LYS A 380 15.64 54.88 -6.72
N ARG A 381 15.95 53.72 -6.14
CA ARG A 381 16.20 53.55 -4.69
C ARG A 381 17.62 53.84 -4.24
N LYS A 382 18.60 53.84 -5.15
CA LYS A 382 20.00 54.22 -4.86
C LYS A 382 20.29 55.72 -5.06
N ALA A 383 19.35 56.46 -5.64
CA ALA A 383 19.46 57.89 -5.91
C ALA A 383 18.61 58.74 -4.94
N LYS A 384 18.24 58.18 -3.77
CA LYS A 384 17.54 58.88 -2.69
C LYS A 384 18.35 58.80 -1.41
#